data_AF-A0A3S0G766-F1
#
_entry.id   AF-A0A3S0G766-F1
#
_cell.length_a   1.000
_cell.length_b   1.000
_cell.length_c   1.000
_cell.angle_alpha   90.00
_cell.angle_beta   90.00
_cell.angle_gamma   90.00
#
_symmetry.space_group_name_H-M   'P 1'
#
loop_
_entity.id
_entity.type
_entity.pdbx_description
1 polymer ?
#
loop_
_entity_poly.entity_id
_entity_poly.type
_entity_poly.pdbx_seq_one_letter_code
_entity_poly.pdbx_strand_id
1 'polypeptide(L)'
;MTDLYQHIGSKIRDLRLKHDQGTMSQEVLGEKLGVASNTVSRWETGTYKPTAEDLDKLSRLFGVSITVFFPNMAEQATPVQALTSATSGLNKKDLEEVLRYAAFRKAERALEGAKRARPKK
;
A
#
# COMPACT_ATOMS: atom_id res chain seq x y z
N MET A 1 -1.75 3.44 26.51
CA MET A 1 -2.01 2.26 25.66
C MET A 1 -3.00 2.70 24.60
N THR A 2 -2.53 3.02 23.40
CA THR A 2 -3.40 3.48 22.31
C THR A 2 -4.29 2.32 21.88
N ASP A 3 -5.61 2.51 21.87
CA ASP A 3 -6.56 1.49 21.43
C ASP A 3 -6.24 1.09 19.96
N LEU A 4 -6.19 -0.21 19.66
CA LEU A 4 -5.88 -0.72 18.32
C LEU A 4 -6.74 -0.06 17.24
N TYR A 5 -8.01 0.19 17.55
CA TYR A 5 -8.95 0.80 16.61
C TYR A 5 -8.70 2.30 16.43
N GLN A 6 -8.13 2.97 17.43
CA GLN A 6 -7.65 4.35 17.27
C GLN A 6 -6.49 4.42 16.26
N HIS A 7 -5.58 3.43 16.29
CA HIS A 7 -4.50 3.34 15.31
C HIS A 7 -5.05 3.04 13.91
N ILE A 8 -5.95 2.06 13.78
CA ILE A 8 -6.61 1.73 12.51
C ILE A 8 -7.31 2.97 11.94
N GLY A 9 -8.10 3.68 12.76
CA GLY A 9 -8.79 4.90 12.37
C GLY A 9 -7.85 6.01 11.91
N SER A 10 -6.77 6.25 12.65
CA SER A 10 -5.71 7.19 12.25
C SER A 10 -5.10 6.81 10.91
N LYS A 11 -4.87 5.51 10.67
CA LYS A 11 -4.26 5.04 9.43
C LYS A 11 -5.19 5.18 8.23
N ILE A 12 -6.49 4.93 8.41
CA ILE A 12 -7.51 5.18 7.39
C ILE A 12 -7.50 6.66 6.99
N ARG A 13 -7.50 7.56 7.98
CA ARG A 13 -7.42 9.01 7.75
C ARG A 13 -6.16 9.38 6.99
N ASP A 14 -5.00 8.84 7.38
CA ASP A 14 -3.72 9.10 6.71
C ASP A 14 -3.74 8.70 5.24
N LEU A 15 -4.23 7.50 4.92
CA LEU A 15 -4.34 7.01 3.54
C LEU A 15 -5.29 7.89 2.71
N ARG A 16 -6.42 8.31 3.30
CA ARG A 16 -7.39 9.19 2.64
C ARG A 16 -6.80 10.57 2.33
N LEU A 17 -6.03 11.15 3.26
CA LEU A 17 -5.44 12.48 3.09
C LEU A 17 -4.22 12.47 2.16
N LYS A 18 -3.47 11.36 2.10
CA LYS A 18 -2.24 11.21 1.28
C LYS A 18 -2.47 10.51 -0.06
N HIS A 19 -3.72 10.36 -0.49
CA HIS A 19 -4.05 9.67 -1.72
C HIS A 19 -3.41 10.36 -2.95
N ASP A 20 -2.92 9.57 -3.91
CA ASP A 20 -2.11 10.05 -5.05
C ASP A 20 -2.82 11.09 -5.94
N GLN A 21 -4.15 11.07 -5.97
CA GLN A 21 -4.97 12.03 -6.72
C GLN A 21 -5.37 13.28 -5.91
N GLY A 22 -4.76 13.48 -4.74
CA GLY A 22 -5.06 14.55 -3.80
C GLY A 22 -5.93 14.13 -2.63
N THR A 23 -6.11 15.05 -1.69
CA THR A 23 -6.88 14.83 -0.47
C THR A 23 -8.31 14.42 -0.77
N MET A 24 -8.69 13.22 -0.35
CA MET A 24 -10.05 12.69 -0.54
C MET A 24 -10.93 13.10 0.65
N SER A 25 -12.19 13.50 0.44
CA SER A 25 -13.14 13.75 1.54
C SER A 25 -13.72 12.43 2.09
N GLN A 26 -14.36 12.47 3.27
CA GLN A 26 -14.98 11.27 3.85
C GLN A 26 -16.18 10.79 3.01
N GLU A 27 -16.88 11.72 2.35
CA GLU A 27 -17.96 11.45 1.40
C GLU A 27 -17.44 10.66 0.20
N VAL A 28 -16.38 11.14 -0.44
CA VAL A 28 -15.79 10.47 -1.61
C VAL A 28 -15.25 9.07 -1.25
N LEU A 29 -14.64 8.93 -0.07
CA LEU A 29 -14.19 7.61 0.40
C LEU A 29 -15.38 6.67 0.66
N GLY A 30 -16.45 7.19 1.27
CA GLY A 30 -17.68 6.44 1.48
C GLY A 30 -18.29 5.95 0.17
N GLU A 31 -18.43 6.83 -0.82
CA GLU A 31 -18.95 6.48 -2.15
C GLU A 31 -18.12 5.38 -2.82
N LYS A 32 -16.79 5.48 -2.78
CA LYS A 32 -15.88 4.48 -3.36
C LYS A 32 -15.99 3.10 -2.67
N LEU A 33 -16.33 3.07 -1.38
CA LEU A 33 -16.47 1.86 -0.58
C LEU A 33 -17.92 1.35 -0.48
N GLY A 34 -18.90 2.11 -0.99
CA GLY A 34 -20.32 1.79 -0.85
C GLY A 34 -20.84 1.93 0.58
N VAL A 35 -20.28 2.85 1.37
CA VAL A 35 -20.70 3.14 2.76
C VAL A 35 -20.99 4.62 2.95
N ALA A 36 -21.76 4.98 3.99
CA ALA A 36 -22.04 6.38 4.29
C ALA A 36 -20.78 7.13 4.79
N SER A 37 -20.70 8.44 4.52
CA SER A 37 -19.60 9.31 5.00
C SER A 37 -19.45 9.27 6.54
N ASN A 38 -20.57 9.21 7.26
CA ASN A 38 -20.59 9.06 8.72
C ASN A 38 -19.93 7.75 9.19
N THR A 39 -20.04 6.67 8.42
CA THR A 39 -19.35 5.41 8.73
C THR A 39 -17.84 5.61 8.67
N VAL A 40 -17.34 6.27 7.62
CA VAL A 40 -15.91 6.63 7.49
C VAL A 40 -15.46 7.52 8.65
N SER A 41 -16.24 8.54 9.01
CA SER A 41 -15.91 9.41 10.16
C SER A 41 -15.82 8.61 11.46
N ARG A 42 -16.71 7.64 11.67
CA ARG A 42 -16.71 6.81 12.87
C ARG A 42 -15.53 5.84 12.92
N TRP A 43 -15.11 5.31 11.77
CA TRP A 43 -13.87 4.55 11.67
C TRP A 43 -12.65 5.41 12.02
N GLU A 44 -12.53 6.60 11.44
CA GLU A 44 -11.37 7.49 11.67
C GLU A 44 -11.25 7.98 13.12
N THR A 45 -12.39 8.12 13.80
CA THR A 45 -12.44 8.53 15.22
C THR A 45 -12.33 7.36 16.20
N GLY A 46 -12.31 6.11 15.71
CA GLY A 46 -12.29 4.91 16.55
C GLY A 46 -13.61 4.62 17.28
N THR A 47 -14.67 5.39 17.01
CA THR A 47 -15.99 5.23 17.64
C THR A 47 -16.76 4.02 17.09
N TYR A 48 -16.44 3.59 15.87
CA TYR A 48 -16.95 2.36 15.27
C TYR A 48 -15.80 1.56 14.65
N LYS A 49 -15.91 0.23 14.73
CA LYS A 49 -14.84 -0.68 14.35
C LYS A 49 -15.05 -1.17 12.92
N PRO A 50 -14.13 -0.93 11.98
CA PRO A 50 -14.21 -1.53 10.65
C PRO A 50 -14.07 -3.05 10.77
N THR A 51 -14.79 -3.77 9.91
CA THR A 51 -14.64 -5.22 9.76
C THR A 51 -13.38 -5.57 8.98
N ALA A 52 -12.99 -6.85 8.97
CA ALA A 52 -11.89 -7.31 8.12
C ALA A 52 -12.18 -7.09 6.63
N GLU A 53 -13.44 -7.21 6.21
CA GLU A 53 -13.87 -6.94 4.83
C GLU A 53 -13.71 -5.45 4.47
N ASP A 54 -14.04 -4.55 5.41
CA ASP A 54 -13.84 -3.10 5.22
C ASP A 54 -12.35 -2.77 5.05
N LEU A 55 -11.50 -3.36 5.89
CA LEU A 55 -10.04 -3.18 5.79
C LEU A 55 -9.46 -3.76 4.50
N ASP A 56 -9.97 -4.90 4.00
CA ASP A 56 -9.58 -5.44 2.70
C ASP A 56 -9.97 -4.50 1.56
N LYS A 57 -11.21 -3.99 1.55
CA LYS A 57 -11.67 -3.00 0.55
C LYS A 57 -10.81 -1.73 0.56
N LEU A 58 -10.51 -1.20 1.75
CA LEU A 58 -9.60 -0.06 1.93
C LEU A 58 -8.20 -0.38 1.37
N SER A 59 -7.64 -1.55 1.70
CA SER A 59 -6.31 -1.96 1.23
C SER A 59 -6.22 -2.01 -0.29
N ARG A 60 -7.25 -2.55 -0.95
CA ARG A 60 -7.35 -2.61 -2.42
C ARG A 60 -7.52 -1.23 -3.03
N LEU A 61 -8.36 -0.39 -2.43
CA LEU A 61 -8.60 0.97 -2.92
C LEU A 61 -7.32 1.81 -2.90
N PHE A 62 -6.51 1.68 -1.85
CA PHE A 62 -5.26 2.43 -1.69
C PHE A 62 -4.04 1.71 -2.25
N GLY A 63 -4.17 0.49 -2.78
CA GLY A 63 -3.05 -0.30 -3.31
C GLY A 63 -1.99 -0.66 -2.25
N VAL A 64 -2.39 -0.79 -0.99
CA VAL A 64 -1.51 -1.11 0.14
C VAL A 64 -1.81 -2.49 0.71
N SER A 65 -0.88 -3.06 1.47
CA SER A 65 -1.14 -4.28 2.24
C SER A 65 -2.12 -4.01 3.39
N ILE A 66 -3.03 -4.94 3.67
CA ILE A 66 -3.93 -4.88 4.83
C ILE A 66 -3.17 -4.81 6.17
N THR A 67 -1.92 -5.31 6.21
CA THR A 67 -1.07 -5.24 7.40
C THR A 67 -0.72 -3.81 7.81
N VAL A 68 -0.85 -2.83 6.91
CA VAL A 68 -0.54 -1.42 7.19
C VAL A 68 -1.43 -0.82 8.28
N PHE A 69 -2.61 -1.40 8.53
CA PHE A 69 -3.55 -0.96 9.57
C PHE A 69 -3.18 -1.45 10.97
N PHE A 70 -2.18 -2.33 11.11
CA PHE A 70 -1.82 -2.96 12.37
C PHE A 70 -0.39 -2.57 12.77
N PRO A 71 -0.19 -1.90 13.92
CA PRO A 71 1.11 -1.30 14.29
C PRO A 71 2.25 -2.33 14.36
N ASN A 72 1.96 -3.56 14.81
CA ASN A 72 2.95 -4.62 14.97
C ASN A 72 3.10 -5.53 13.73
N MET A 73 2.31 -5.30 12.67
CA MET A 73 2.41 -6.05 11.39
C MET A 73 2.88 -5.18 10.23
N ALA A 74 2.83 -3.85 10.38
CA ALA A 74 3.43 -2.91 9.44
C ALA A 74 4.97 -3.02 9.39
N GLU A 75 5.60 -3.57 10.43
CA GLU A 75 7.06 -3.73 10.54
C GLU A 75 7.62 -5.04 9.96
N GLN A 76 6.81 -5.86 9.27
CA GLN A 76 7.34 -7.06 8.62
C GLN A 76 7.97 -6.72 7.27
N ALA A 77 9.22 -6.23 7.37
CA ALA A 77 10.23 -5.98 6.35
C ALA A 77 9.82 -5.14 5.13
N THR A 78 10.39 -3.94 5.03
CA THR A 78 10.40 -3.21 3.74
C THR A 78 11.00 -4.10 2.64
N PRO A 79 10.62 -3.96 1.35
CA PRO A 79 11.25 -4.71 0.28
C PRO A 79 12.78 -4.61 0.27
N VAL A 80 13.33 -3.49 0.77
CA VAL A 80 14.78 -3.28 0.93
C VAL A 80 15.35 -4.11 2.07
N GLN A 81 14.65 -4.23 3.21
CA GLN A 81 15.06 -5.10 4.31
C GLN A 81 14.96 -6.58 3.92
N ALA A 82 13.87 -6.98 3.28
CA ALA A 82 13.73 -8.34 2.75
C ALA A 82 14.83 -8.67 1.73
N LEU A 83 15.16 -7.73 0.85
CA LEU A 83 16.27 -7.86 -0.10
C LEU A 83 17.62 -7.98 0.62
N THR A 84 17.89 -7.07 1.57
CA THR A 84 19.16 -7.05 2.33
C THR A 84 19.37 -8.37 3.08
N SER A 85 18.31 -8.88 3.72
CA SER A 85 18.33 -10.20 4.37
C SER A 85 18.52 -11.34 3.37
N ALA A 86 17.82 -11.34 2.24
CA ALA A 86 17.91 -12.39 1.23
C ALA A 86 19.27 -12.43 0.51
N THR A 87 19.94 -11.29 0.39
CA THR A 87 21.26 -11.19 -0.26
C THR A 87 22.43 -11.35 0.70
N SER A 88 22.18 -11.33 2.01
CA SER A 88 23.23 -11.49 3.02
C SER A 88 23.85 -12.89 2.92
N GLY A 89 25.17 -12.96 2.76
CA GLY A 89 25.91 -14.22 2.65
C GLY A 89 26.03 -14.80 1.24
N LEU A 90 25.46 -14.14 0.22
CA LEU A 90 25.73 -14.53 -1.17
C LEU A 90 27.18 -14.25 -1.54
N ASN A 91 27.76 -15.15 -2.35
CA ASN A 91 29.05 -14.88 -2.96
C ASN A 91 28.90 -13.86 -4.10
N LYS A 92 30.03 -13.37 -4.60
CA LYS A 92 30.08 -12.34 -5.64
C LYS A 92 29.30 -12.73 -6.91
N LYS A 93 29.42 -13.98 -7.37
CA LYS A 93 28.79 -14.45 -8.60
C LYS A 93 27.26 -14.45 -8.48
N ASP A 94 26.76 -14.98 -7.37
CA ASP A 94 25.32 -15.08 -7.13
C ASP A 94 24.70 -13.68 -6.92
N LEU A 95 25.42 -12.79 -6.22
CA LEU A 95 25.00 -11.40 -6.07
C LEU A 95 24.93 -10.67 -7.42
N GLU A 96 25.90 -10.90 -8.31
CA GLU A 96 25.89 -10.34 -9.67
C GLU A 96 24.67 -10.82 -10.48
N GLU A 97 24.25 -12.08 -10.35
CA GLU A 97 23.06 -12.60 -11.02
C GLU A 97 21.78 -11.92 -10.53
N VAL A 98 21.64 -11.71 -9.21
CA VAL A 98 20.50 -10.98 -8.63
C VAL A 98 20.41 -9.56 -9.20
N LEU A 99 21.55 -8.85 -9.27
CA LEU A 99 21.61 -7.49 -9.82
C LEU A 99 21.27 -7.46 -11.32
N ARG A 100 21.80 -8.41 -12.10
CA ARG A 100 21.50 -8.54 -13.53
C ARG A 100 20.02 -8.75 -13.77
N TYR A 101 19.38 -9.63 -13.00
CA TYR A 101 17.96 -9.90 -13.15
C TYR A 101 17.10 -8.68 -12.76
N ALA A 102 17.46 -7.97 -11.69
CA ALA A 102 16.79 -6.73 -11.32
C ALA A 102 16.88 -5.66 -12.43
N ALA A 103 18.07 -5.51 -13.06
CA ALA A 103 18.26 -4.61 -14.18
C ALA A 103 17.44 -5.04 -15.42
N PHE A 104 17.41 -6.34 -15.72
CA PHE A 104 16.59 -6.90 -16.80
C PHE A 104 15.10 -6.55 -16.62
N ARG A 105 14.54 -6.72 -15.42
CA ARG A 105 13.12 -6.37 -15.16
C ARG A 105 12.85 -4.87 -15.30
N LYS A 106 13.80 -4.00 -14.96
CA LYS A 106 13.67 -2.55 -15.21
C LYS A 106 13.64 -2.24 -16.71
N ALA A 107 14.53 -2.87 -17.49
CA ALA A 107 14.57 -2.70 -18.94
C ALA A 107 13.28 -3.20 -19.62
N GLU A 108 12.77 -4.37 -19.22
CA GLU A 108 11.51 -4.94 -19.72
C GLU A 108 10.34 -3.97 -19.53
N ARG A 109 10.17 -3.44 -18.30
CA ARG A 109 9.11 -2.47 -17.99
C ARG A 109 9.23 -1.17 -18.80
N ALA A 110 10.45 -0.67 -19.00
CA ALA A 110 10.69 0.53 -19.79
C ALA A 110 10.31 0.30 -21.28
N LEU A 111 10.64 -0.87 -21.83
CA LEU A 111 10.29 -1.25 -23.20
C LEU A 111 8.78 -1.45 -23.36
N GLU A 112 8.11 -2.08 -22.41
CA GLU A 112 6.64 -2.20 -22.41
C GLU A 112 5.95 -0.84 -22.34
N GLY A 113 6.44 0.06 -21.49
CA GLY A 113 5.95 1.44 -21.42
C GLY A 113 6.12 2.18 -22.75
N ALA A 114 7.29 2.07 -23.38
CA ALA A 114 7.57 2.70 -24.67
C ALA A 114 6.72 2.13 -25.81
N LYS A 115 6.43 0.82 -25.81
CA LYS A 115 5.49 0.19 -26.77
C LYS A 115 4.08 0.75 -26.62
N ARG A 116 3.62 0.95 -25.38
CA ARG A 116 2.30 1.52 -25.07
C ARG A 116 2.20 3.02 -25.36
N ALA A 117 3.32 3.75 -25.33
CA ALA A 117 3.39 5.19 -25.55
C ALA A 117 3.48 5.63 -27.03
N ARG A 118 3.57 4.71 -28.01
CA ARG A 118 3.48 5.09 -29.42
C ARG A 118 2.04 5.52 -29.75
N PRO A 119 1.79 6.77 -30.20
CA PRO A 119 0.45 7.22 -30.53
C PRO A 119 -0.03 6.51 -31.82
N LYS A 120 -1.32 6.18 -31.87
CA LYS A 120 -1.97 5.74 -33.11
C LYS A 120 -1.86 6.89 -34.13
N LYS A 121 -1.22 6.61 -35.26
CA LYS A 121 -1.26 7.45 -36.46
C LYS A 121 -2.66 7.41 -37.06
#